data_AF-A0A286CHX3-F1
#
_entry.id   AF-A0A286CHX3-F1
#
_cell.length_a   1.000
_cell.length_b   1.000
_cell.length_c   1.000
_cell.angle_alpha   90.00
_cell.angle_beta   90.00
_cell.angle_gamma   90.00
#
_symmetry.space_group_name_H-M   'P 1'
#
loop_
_entity.id
_entity.type
_entity.pdbx_description
1 polymer ?
#
loop_
_entity_poly.entity_id
_entity_poly.type
_entity_poly.pdbx_seq_one_letter_code
_entity_poly.pdbx_strand_id
1 'polypeptide(L)'
;MGVHAPERIAVRPDSAGLTGVRLHTRMPVTPAWLARHVVPVARALGERGVPGVQVRRGWLHGPHVDVLAPAGAVPPGGAVDWAQIEAALDAGPLDPARALTEEVYLDQAREFGRLEAVEPPYLPLREHGAVLRVAPGDPALRSREPRLDALRTVVYGALATPVLTMIEGMAEEPGSGTVRLAEAFTALVDTHALGPAYGVFSPRSHVEAFLAWAAPRKDMRPVFRERLAKEGPRIREVVEQRLNGAVSPAAAQWRTAFAYGAGVLDHAVATGALTPDLLDSVTDGVDRSRMGPPGAETVVPRGEQPDTDFHRTVHGSGAISTPSPFFAAYRLLTNLFYQQLPLLTVSPMQRYYMCFALAETVDEVLGSSWRERLTATEERGAPR
;
A
#
# COMPACT_ATOMS: atom_id res chain seq x y z
N MET A 1 19.09 -13.41 6.13
CA MET A 1 17.78 -12.72 6.20
C MET A 1 17.40 -12.30 4.79
N GLY A 2 16.40 -12.94 4.21
CA GLY A 2 16.15 -12.88 2.77
C GLY A 2 15.33 -11.67 2.34
N VAL A 3 15.69 -11.06 1.21
CA VAL A 3 14.77 -10.17 0.49
C VAL A 3 13.70 -11.06 -0.14
N HIS A 4 12.58 -11.17 0.56
CA HIS A 4 11.53 -12.11 0.21
C HIS A 4 10.78 -11.75 -1.08
N ALA A 5 10.28 -12.81 -1.72
CA ALA A 5 9.53 -12.79 -2.97
C ALA A 5 8.24 -11.94 -2.91
N PRO A 6 7.62 -11.64 -4.08
CA PRO A 6 6.82 -10.43 -4.29
C PRO A 6 5.79 -10.32 -3.20
N GLU A 7 5.66 -9.10 -2.72
CA GLU A 7 4.86 -8.77 -1.56
C GLU A 7 3.58 -9.62 -1.52
N ARG A 8 3.59 -10.47 -0.50
CA ARG A 8 2.56 -11.42 -0.14
C ARG A 8 1.25 -10.62 -0.12
N ILE A 9 0.37 -10.95 -1.06
CA ILE A 9 -0.75 -10.13 -1.48
C ILE A 9 -1.58 -9.73 -0.25
N ALA A 10 -1.71 -8.42 -0.07
CA ALA A 10 -2.62 -7.74 0.86
C ALA A 10 -2.86 -8.50 2.18
N VAL A 11 -1.91 -8.40 3.11
CA VAL A 11 -2.26 -8.54 4.53
C VAL A 11 -3.32 -7.49 4.82
N ARG A 12 -4.45 -7.89 5.41
CA ARG A 12 -5.53 -6.96 5.78
C ARG A 12 -4.95 -5.74 6.52
N PRO A 13 -5.51 -4.55 6.32
CA PRO A 13 -5.18 -3.42 7.17
C PRO A 13 -5.68 -3.77 8.57
N ASP A 14 -4.73 -4.14 9.41
CA ASP A 14 -4.91 -4.82 10.68
C ASP A 14 -4.66 -3.82 11.80
N SER A 15 -5.63 -3.58 12.70
CA SER A 15 -5.39 -2.75 13.90
C SER A 15 -6.41 -3.06 14.98
N ALA A 16 -5.96 -3.74 16.03
CA ALA A 16 -6.72 -3.87 17.27
C ALA A 16 -7.00 -2.48 17.88
N GLY A 17 -8.15 -2.36 18.54
CA GLY A 17 -8.52 -1.13 19.24
C GLY A 17 -9.03 0.00 18.35
N LEU A 18 -9.33 -0.23 17.07
CA LEU A 18 -10.10 0.70 16.26
C LEU A 18 -11.61 0.44 16.41
N THR A 19 -12.39 1.51 16.28
CA THR A 19 -13.85 1.49 16.20
C THR A 19 -14.29 2.42 15.06
N GLY A 20 -15.49 2.20 14.55
CA GLY A 20 -16.06 3.11 13.56
C GLY A 20 -17.25 2.55 12.82
N VAL A 21 -17.30 2.85 11.53
CA VAL A 21 -18.41 2.49 10.64
C VAL A 21 -17.89 1.91 9.34
N ARG A 22 -18.63 0.97 8.77
CA ARG A 22 -18.37 0.29 7.50
C ARG A 22 -19.52 0.56 6.54
N LEU A 23 -19.26 1.24 5.44
CA LEU A 23 -20.24 1.52 4.38
C LEU A 23 -20.08 0.50 3.24
N HIS A 24 -21.10 -0.32 3.04
CA HIS A 24 -21.16 -1.26 1.91
C HIS A 24 -21.74 -0.63 0.65
N THR A 25 -21.21 -1.04 -0.50
CA THR A 25 -21.73 -0.62 -1.80
C THR A 25 -21.69 -1.74 -2.81
N ARG A 26 -22.75 -1.84 -3.64
CA ARG A 26 -22.74 -2.69 -4.84
C ARG A 26 -22.23 -1.96 -6.09
N MET A 27 -21.92 -0.67 -5.97
CA MET A 27 -21.32 0.13 -7.03
C MET A 27 -19.79 0.01 -6.99
N PRO A 28 -19.09 0.20 -8.12
CA PRO A 28 -17.63 0.30 -8.11
C PRO A 28 -17.14 1.44 -7.20
N VAL A 29 -16.27 1.13 -6.26
CA VAL A 29 -15.57 2.14 -5.44
C VAL A 29 -14.55 2.85 -6.34
N THR A 30 -14.84 4.10 -6.71
CA THR A 30 -13.98 4.99 -7.51
C THR A 30 -13.48 6.17 -6.67
N PRO A 31 -12.41 6.89 -7.06
CA PRO A 31 -12.00 8.12 -6.37
C PRO A 31 -13.13 9.15 -6.30
N ALA A 32 -13.91 9.30 -7.39
CA ALA A 32 -15.07 10.18 -7.42
C ALA A 32 -16.18 9.77 -6.44
N TRP A 33 -16.43 8.46 -6.29
CA TRP A 33 -17.38 7.97 -5.30
C TRP A 33 -16.87 8.21 -3.87
N LEU A 34 -15.59 7.92 -3.60
CA LEU A 34 -14.97 8.15 -2.30
C LEU A 34 -15.00 9.65 -1.93
N ALA A 35 -14.59 10.53 -2.85
CA ALA A 35 -14.57 11.98 -2.67
C ALA A 35 -15.96 12.54 -2.31
N ARG A 36 -17.03 11.94 -2.85
CA ARG A 36 -18.40 12.37 -2.60
C ARG A 36 -18.99 11.79 -1.31
N HIS A 37 -18.75 10.51 -1.04
CA HIS A 37 -19.53 9.74 -0.07
C HIS A 37 -18.77 9.40 1.23
N VAL A 38 -17.43 9.43 1.22
CA VAL A 38 -16.61 8.97 2.35
C VAL A 38 -15.65 10.06 2.84
N VAL A 39 -14.95 10.72 1.92
CA VAL A 39 -13.94 11.73 2.25
C VAL A 39 -14.49 12.86 3.12
N PRO A 40 -15.69 13.43 2.88
CA PRO A 40 -16.20 14.52 3.73
C PRO A 40 -16.34 14.11 5.19
N VAL A 41 -16.77 12.87 5.45
CA VAL A 41 -16.92 12.33 6.81
C VAL A 41 -15.56 12.13 7.47
N ALA A 42 -14.61 11.48 6.77
CA ALA A 42 -13.27 11.25 7.31
C ALA A 42 -12.51 12.57 7.57
N ARG A 43 -12.64 13.54 6.66
CA ARG A 43 -12.05 14.88 6.76
C ARG A 43 -12.62 15.64 7.95
N ALA A 44 -13.94 15.64 8.13
CA ALA A 44 -14.59 16.28 9.28
C ALA A 44 -14.14 15.69 10.63
N LEU A 45 -13.89 14.38 10.71
CA LEU A 45 -13.31 13.77 11.91
C LEU A 45 -11.88 14.28 12.18
N GLY A 46 -11.05 14.36 11.13
CA GLY A 46 -9.70 14.91 11.24
C GLY A 46 -9.67 16.39 11.65
N GLU A 47 -10.53 17.21 11.06
CA GLU A 47 -10.66 18.65 11.37
C GLU A 47 -11.15 18.91 12.79
N ARG A 48 -11.96 18.00 13.35
CA ARG A 48 -12.34 18.00 14.77
C ARG A 48 -11.20 17.57 15.70
N GLY A 49 -10.05 17.15 15.18
CA GLY A 49 -8.91 16.69 15.97
C GLY A 49 -9.06 15.26 16.47
N VAL A 50 -9.87 14.41 15.82
CA VAL A 50 -9.89 12.98 16.13
C VAL A 50 -8.54 12.38 15.76
N PRO A 51 -7.78 11.80 16.70
CA PRO A 51 -6.47 11.24 16.40
C PRO A 51 -6.61 9.96 15.57
N GLY A 52 -5.68 9.76 14.62
CA GLY A 52 -5.54 8.48 13.92
C GLY A 52 -6.78 8.07 13.12
N VAL A 53 -7.50 9.02 12.52
CA VAL A 53 -8.58 8.71 11.57
C VAL A 53 -8.03 7.92 10.39
N GLN A 54 -8.72 6.86 10.01
CA GLN A 54 -8.32 5.99 8.91
C GLN A 54 -9.49 5.72 7.99
N VAL A 55 -9.20 5.65 6.70
CA VAL A 55 -10.12 5.14 5.69
C VAL A 55 -9.52 3.87 5.11
N ARG A 56 -10.30 2.80 5.06
CA ARG A 56 -9.83 1.50 4.56
C ARG A 56 -10.82 0.93 3.57
N ARG A 57 -10.32 0.31 2.51
CA ARG A 57 -11.15 -0.45 1.58
C ARG A 57 -11.13 -1.92 1.97
N GLY A 58 -12.30 -2.55 1.98
CA GLY A 58 -12.44 -3.99 2.16
C GLY A 58 -13.29 -4.63 1.08
N TRP A 59 -13.26 -5.97 1.05
CA TRP A 59 -13.91 -6.77 0.03
C TRP A 59 -14.82 -7.86 0.61
N LEU A 60 -14.49 -8.47 1.76
CA LEU A 60 -15.27 -9.58 2.30
C LEU A 60 -16.76 -9.21 2.47
N HIS A 61 -17.65 -10.04 1.92
CA HIS A 61 -19.11 -9.79 1.81
C HIS A 61 -19.50 -8.59 0.92
N GLY A 62 -18.66 -8.24 -0.04
CA GLY A 62 -18.86 -7.17 -1.01
C GLY A 62 -17.99 -5.94 -0.74
N PRO A 63 -17.80 -5.07 -1.76
CA PRO A 63 -17.02 -3.85 -1.61
C PRO A 63 -17.55 -2.98 -0.49
N HIS A 64 -16.63 -2.51 0.36
CA HIS A 64 -16.97 -1.59 1.43
C HIS A 64 -15.80 -0.67 1.77
N VAL A 65 -16.12 0.40 2.49
CA VAL A 65 -15.15 1.34 3.01
C VAL A 65 -15.41 1.57 4.48
N ASP A 66 -14.36 1.40 5.28
CA ASP A 66 -14.38 1.64 6.71
C ASP A 66 -13.86 3.05 6.99
N VAL A 67 -14.55 3.79 7.85
CA VAL A 67 -14.07 5.02 8.50
C VAL A 67 -13.86 4.69 9.97
N LEU A 68 -12.60 4.73 10.41
CA LEU A 68 -12.17 4.21 11.71
C LEU A 68 -11.38 5.27 12.48
N ALA A 69 -11.40 5.15 13.81
CA ALA A 69 -10.48 5.84 14.71
C ALA A 69 -10.20 4.96 15.95
N PRO A 70 -9.17 5.26 16.75
CA PRO A 70 -8.91 4.56 18.01
C PRO A 70 -10.13 4.59 18.94
N ALA A 71 -10.44 3.45 19.53
CA ALA A 71 -11.47 3.33 20.55
C ALA A 71 -11.11 4.19 21.77
N GLY A 72 -12.08 4.95 22.27
CA GLY A 72 -11.85 5.90 23.36
C GLY A 72 -11.16 7.19 22.94
N ALA A 73 -11.00 7.47 21.64
CA ALA A 73 -10.58 8.78 21.17
C ALA A 73 -11.57 9.86 21.64
N VAL A 74 -11.07 10.83 22.40
CA VAL A 74 -11.83 12.00 22.87
C VAL A 74 -11.20 13.25 22.25
N PRO A 75 -11.65 13.68 21.06
CA PRO A 75 -11.21 14.95 20.49
C PRO A 75 -11.70 16.15 21.31
N PRO A 76 -11.15 17.35 21.07
CA PRO A 76 -11.75 18.60 21.51
C PRO A 76 -13.24 18.64 21.08
N GLY A 77 -14.15 18.73 22.05
CA GLY A 77 -15.60 18.67 21.81
C GLY A 77 -16.29 17.35 22.19
N GLY A 78 -15.55 16.38 22.74
CA GLY A 78 -16.11 15.15 23.31
C GLY A 78 -16.00 13.94 22.38
N ALA A 79 -16.43 12.77 22.89
CA ALA A 79 -16.31 11.50 22.17
C ALA A 79 -16.97 11.55 20.78
N VAL A 80 -16.44 10.75 19.85
CA VAL A 80 -17.04 10.62 18.51
C VAL A 80 -18.41 9.97 18.65
N ASP A 81 -19.47 10.72 18.31
CA ASP A 81 -20.80 10.15 18.13
C ASP A 81 -20.85 9.38 16.82
N TRP A 82 -20.48 8.11 16.90
CA TRP A 82 -20.51 7.26 15.73
C TRP A 82 -21.95 7.12 15.19
N ALA A 83 -23.01 7.27 15.99
CA ALA A 83 -24.40 7.05 15.52
C ALA A 83 -24.81 8.16 14.56
N GLN A 84 -24.38 9.39 14.88
CA GLN A 84 -24.46 10.50 13.95
C GLN A 84 -23.68 10.22 12.66
N ILE A 85 -22.46 9.68 12.75
CA ILE A 85 -21.66 9.34 11.56
C ILE A 85 -22.33 8.26 10.70
N GLU A 86 -22.90 7.23 11.33
CA GLU A 86 -23.66 6.18 10.66
C GLU A 86 -24.85 6.75 9.90
N ALA A 87 -25.62 7.66 10.51
CA ALA A 87 -26.74 8.33 9.88
C ALA A 87 -26.33 9.30 8.75
N ALA A 88 -25.09 9.79 8.76
CA ALA A 88 -24.57 10.74 7.78
C ALA A 88 -23.93 10.06 6.55
N LEU A 89 -23.56 8.78 6.63
CA LEU A 89 -22.99 8.05 5.51
C LEU A 89 -24.07 7.60 4.54
N ASP A 90 -23.88 7.93 3.27
CA ASP A 90 -24.77 7.54 2.17
C ASP A 90 -23.92 7.02 1.01
N ALA A 91 -24.23 5.83 0.50
CA ALA A 91 -23.55 5.25 -0.67
C ALA A 91 -24.02 5.85 -2.01
N GLY A 92 -25.05 6.70 -1.98
CA GLY A 92 -25.72 7.26 -3.15
C GLY A 92 -26.76 6.31 -3.75
N PRO A 93 -27.31 6.64 -4.93
CA PRO A 93 -28.26 5.77 -5.61
C PRO A 93 -27.57 4.54 -6.21
N LEU A 94 -28.26 3.40 -6.15
CA LEU A 94 -27.86 2.19 -6.86
C LEU A 94 -28.20 2.33 -8.35
N ASP A 95 -27.22 2.13 -9.23
CA ASP A 95 -27.44 1.94 -10.66
C ASP A 95 -27.46 0.43 -10.97
N PRO A 96 -28.63 -0.17 -11.28
CA PRO A 96 -28.73 -1.61 -11.53
C PRO A 96 -27.84 -2.10 -12.68
N ALA A 97 -27.55 -1.26 -13.67
CA ALA A 97 -26.72 -1.65 -14.82
C ALA A 97 -25.24 -1.80 -14.46
N ARG A 98 -24.81 -1.20 -13.35
CA ARG A 98 -23.43 -1.21 -12.85
C ARG A 98 -23.27 -1.93 -11.53
N ALA A 99 -24.37 -2.37 -10.93
CA ALA A 99 -24.38 -3.07 -9.65
C ALA A 99 -23.70 -4.44 -9.78
N LEU A 100 -22.80 -4.73 -8.84
CA LEU A 100 -22.20 -6.06 -8.71
C LEU A 100 -23.26 -7.08 -8.30
N THR A 101 -23.36 -8.15 -9.09
CA THR A 101 -24.15 -9.33 -8.74
C THR A 101 -23.31 -10.30 -7.90
N GLU A 102 -23.97 -11.17 -7.13
CA GLU A 102 -23.25 -12.18 -6.33
C GLU A 102 -22.45 -13.14 -7.20
N GLU A 103 -22.97 -13.50 -8.37
CA GLU A 103 -22.31 -14.37 -9.35
C GLU A 103 -20.99 -13.74 -9.85
N VAL A 104 -21.05 -12.49 -10.32
CA VAL A 104 -19.86 -11.77 -10.81
C VAL A 104 -18.85 -11.56 -9.69
N TYR A 105 -19.33 -11.31 -8.47
CA TYR A 105 -18.46 -11.01 -7.34
C TYR A 105 -17.74 -12.25 -6.78
N LEU A 106 -18.40 -13.42 -6.80
CA LEU A 106 -17.89 -14.62 -6.14
C LEU A 106 -16.54 -15.08 -6.69
N ASP A 107 -16.32 -14.99 -8.00
CA ASP A 107 -15.05 -15.38 -8.61
C ASP A 107 -13.91 -14.44 -8.20
N GLN A 108 -14.18 -13.14 -8.13
CA GLN A 108 -13.24 -12.16 -7.59
C GLN A 108 -12.93 -12.44 -6.12
N ALA A 109 -13.95 -12.74 -5.31
CA ALA A 109 -13.80 -13.02 -3.88
C ALA A 109 -13.02 -14.31 -3.60
N ARG A 110 -13.20 -15.35 -4.44
CA ARG A 110 -12.40 -16.58 -4.36
C ARG A 110 -10.94 -16.31 -4.61
N GLU A 111 -10.63 -15.48 -5.60
CA GLU A 111 -9.25 -15.13 -5.91
C GLU A 111 -8.62 -14.29 -4.80
N PHE A 112 -9.35 -13.30 -4.25
CA PHE A 112 -8.89 -12.55 -3.08
C PHE A 112 -8.70 -13.45 -1.85
N GLY A 113 -9.66 -14.35 -1.59
CA GLY A 113 -9.57 -15.31 -0.50
C GLY A 113 -8.36 -16.22 -0.60
N ARG A 114 -8.06 -16.74 -1.80
CA ARG A 114 -6.86 -17.54 -2.07
C ARG A 114 -5.58 -16.75 -1.81
N LEU A 115 -5.50 -15.53 -2.34
CA LEU A 115 -4.28 -14.72 -2.30
C LEU A 115 -4.01 -14.10 -0.93
N GLU A 116 -5.06 -13.76 -0.18
CA GLU A 116 -4.96 -13.19 1.17
C GLU A 116 -5.07 -14.24 2.30
N ALA A 117 -5.26 -15.53 1.94
CA ALA A 117 -5.54 -16.62 2.87
C ALA A 117 -6.74 -16.31 3.79
N VAL A 118 -7.87 -15.99 3.18
CA VAL A 118 -9.17 -15.76 3.81
C VAL A 118 -10.14 -16.85 3.37
N GLU A 119 -10.58 -17.66 4.31
CA GLU A 119 -11.54 -18.74 4.07
C GLU A 119 -12.96 -18.22 3.78
N PRO A 120 -13.76 -18.96 3.00
CA PRO A 120 -15.20 -18.69 2.84
C PRO A 120 -15.96 -18.83 4.17
N PRO A 121 -17.21 -18.33 4.27
CA PRO A 121 -18.07 -17.83 3.18
C PRO A 121 -17.76 -16.39 2.75
N TYR A 122 -17.78 -16.14 1.45
CA TYR A 122 -17.63 -14.79 0.87
C TYR A 122 -18.96 -14.07 0.62
N LEU A 123 -20.05 -14.83 0.56
CA LEU A 123 -21.43 -14.40 0.35
C LEU A 123 -22.25 -14.60 1.64
N PRO A 124 -23.44 -13.99 1.78
CA PRO A 124 -24.11 -13.09 0.83
C PRO A 124 -23.40 -11.73 0.67
N LEU A 125 -23.66 -11.05 -0.44
CA LEU A 125 -23.30 -9.65 -0.60
C LEU A 125 -24.15 -8.77 0.33
N ARG A 126 -23.51 -7.87 1.07
CA ARG A 126 -24.25 -6.84 1.81
C ARG A 126 -25.04 -5.93 0.85
N GLU A 127 -26.12 -5.37 1.37
CA GLU A 127 -26.96 -4.44 0.64
C GLU A 127 -26.19 -3.14 0.34
N HIS A 128 -26.50 -2.51 -0.78
CA HIS A 128 -25.91 -1.21 -1.12
C HIS A 128 -26.43 -0.16 -0.14
N GLY A 129 -25.52 0.64 0.42
CA GLY A 129 -25.85 1.64 1.44
C GLY A 129 -25.96 1.07 2.85
N ALA A 130 -25.78 -0.24 3.06
CA ALA A 130 -25.75 -0.80 4.40
C ALA A 130 -24.55 -0.25 5.18
N VAL A 131 -24.82 0.40 6.30
CA VAL A 131 -23.81 0.86 7.25
C VAL A 131 -23.78 -0.09 8.44
N LEU A 132 -22.59 -0.59 8.77
CA LEU A 132 -22.38 -1.46 9.92
C LEU A 132 -21.47 -0.80 10.95
N ARG A 133 -21.78 -1.02 12.23
CA ARG A 133 -20.86 -0.70 13.31
C ARG A 133 -19.65 -1.60 13.29
N VAL A 134 -18.48 -0.99 13.40
CA VAL A 134 -17.22 -1.69 13.61
C VAL A 134 -16.85 -1.52 15.07
N ALA A 135 -16.98 -2.60 15.84
CA ALA A 135 -16.68 -2.60 17.26
C ALA A 135 -15.17 -2.77 17.52
N PRO A 136 -14.65 -2.31 18.67
CA PRO A 136 -13.30 -2.65 19.10
C PRO A 136 -13.10 -4.18 19.10
N GLY A 137 -12.08 -4.65 18.37
CA GLY A 137 -11.77 -6.08 18.27
C GLY A 137 -12.61 -6.86 17.25
N ASP A 138 -13.30 -6.17 16.33
CA ASP A 138 -13.97 -6.79 15.18
C ASP A 138 -13.03 -7.82 14.50
N PRO A 139 -13.44 -9.10 14.35
CA PRO A 139 -12.63 -10.12 13.71
C PRO A 139 -12.17 -9.76 12.29
N ALA A 140 -12.91 -8.91 11.57
CA ALA A 140 -12.54 -8.42 10.25
C ALA A 140 -11.31 -7.51 10.29
N LEU A 141 -11.05 -6.84 11.42
CA LEU A 141 -9.90 -5.95 11.65
C LEU A 141 -8.78 -6.60 12.48
N ARG A 142 -8.95 -7.88 12.86
CA ARG A 142 -7.99 -8.58 13.72
C ARG A 142 -6.66 -8.76 13.00
N SER A 143 -5.63 -8.28 13.68
CA SER A 143 -4.26 -8.37 13.23
C SER A 143 -3.65 -9.76 13.28
N ARG A 144 -2.95 -10.15 12.22
CA ARG A 144 -2.05 -11.32 12.24
C ARG A 144 -0.84 -11.10 13.13
N GLU A 145 -0.42 -9.85 13.30
CA GLU A 145 0.68 -9.48 14.19
C GLU A 145 0.28 -8.26 15.03
N PRO A 146 -0.41 -8.48 16.17
CA PRO A 146 -0.94 -7.41 17.00
C PRO A 146 0.13 -6.47 17.57
N ARG A 147 1.39 -6.93 17.70
CA ARG A 147 2.49 -6.09 18.20
C ARG A 147 2.77 -4.88 17.31
N LEU A 148 2.36 -4.93 16.03
CA LEU A 148 2.54 -3.84 15.08
C LEU A 148 1.36 -2.84 15.08
N ASP A 149 0.24 -3.12 15.76
CA ASP A 149 -1.01 -2.37 15.58
C ASP A 149 -0.93 -0.90 16.02
N ALA A 150 -0.18 -0.61 17.09
CA ALA A 150 0.05 0.76 17.52
C ALA A 150 0.84 1.55 16.46
N LEU A 151 1.89 0.94 15.89
CA LEU A 151 2.70 1.55 14.82
C LEU A 151 1.86 1.78 13.56
N ARG A 152 1.04 0.78 13.17
CA ARG A 152 0.11 0.89 12.03
C ARG A 152 -0.86 2.05 12.21
N THR A 153 -1.44 2.17 13.41
CA THR A 153 -2.40 3.23 13.73
C THR A 153 -1.79 4.62 13.59
N VAL A 154 -0.57 4.81 14.11
CA VAL A 154 0.14 6.09 14.00
C VAL A 154 0.49 6.41 12.55
N VAL A 155 1.06 5.45 11.81
CA VAL A 155 1.46 5.67 10.42
C VAL A 155 0.24 5.92 9.52
N TYR A 156 -0.83 5.12 9.62
CA TYR A 156 -2.04 5.37 8.83
C TYR A 156 -2.70 6.70 9.19
N GLY A 157 -2.67 7.11 10.46
CA GLY A 157 -3.11 8.44 10.86
C GLY A 157 -2.33 9.55 10.15
N ALA A 158 -1.00 9.41 10.04
CA ALA A 158 -0.17 10.36 9.30
C ALA A 158 -0.45 10.33 7.78
N LEU A 159 -0.72 9.15 7.21
CA LEU A 159 -1.04 8.98 5.79
C LEU A 159 -2.46 9.46 5.44
N ALA A 160 -3.36 9.63 6.41
CA ALA A 160 -4.77 9.95 6.16
C ALA A 160 -4.93 11.22 5.31
N THR A 161 -4.28 12.32 5.69
CA THR A 161 -4.38 13.60 4.96
C THR A 161 -3.95 13.49 3.49
N PRO A 162 -2.72 13.05 3.14
CA PRO A 162 -2.32 12.96 1.74
C PRO A 162 -3.16 11.93 0.95
N VAL A 163 -3.64 10.86 1.58
CA VAL A 163 -4.55 9.90 0.93
C VAL A 163 -5.88 10.58 0.57
N LEU A 164 -6.52 11.29 1.51
CA LEU A 164 -7.79 11.98 1.26
C LEU A 164 -7.64 13.07 0.20
N THR A 165 -6.58 13.88 0.29
CA THR A 165 -6.24 14.91 -0.72
C THR A 165 -6.03 14.28 -2.09
N MET A 166 -5.37 13.13 -2.18
CA MET A 166 -5.16 12.44 -3.45
C MET A 166 -6.47 11.91 -4.04
N ILE A 167 -7.39 11.41 -3.22
CA ILE A 167 -8.72 10.96 -3.67
C ILE A 167 -9.49 12.12 -4.30
N GLU A 168 -9.55 13.27 -3.61
CA GLU A 168 -10.22 14.48 -4.12
C GLU A 168 -9.57 14.97 -5.40
N GLY A 169 -8.23 15.09 -5.43
CA GLY A 169 -7.51 15.54 -6.62
C GLY A 169 -7.68 14.61 -7.83
N MET A 170 -7.80 13.29 -7.62
CA MET A 170 -8.11 12.34 -8.69
C MET A 170 -9.58 12.42 -9.14
N ALA A 171 -10.49 12.85 -8.27
CA ALA A 171 -11.89 13.07 -8.61
C ALA A 171 -12.09 14.37 -9.40
N GLU A 172 -11.37 15.44 -9.02
CA GLU A 172 -11.41 16.76 -9.67
C GLU A 172 -10.73 16.75 -11.04
N GLU A 173 -9.61 16.03 -11.17
CA GLU A 173 -8.83 15.95 -12.40
C GLU A 173 -8.65 14.49 -12.86
N PRO A 174 -9.66 13.92 -13.54
CA PRO A 174 -9.58 12.58 -14.10
C PRO A 174 -8.37 12.45 -15.04
N GLY A 175 -7.54 11.43 -14.83
CA GLY A 175 -6.32 11.19 -15.62
C GLY A 175 -5.02 11.69 -14.97
N SER A 176 -5.10 12.47 -13.88
CA SER A 176 -3.93 12.89 -13.08
C SER A 176 -3.28 11.75 -12.27
N GLY A 177 -3.92 10.57 -12.22
CA GLY A 177 -3.52 9.45 -11.36
C GLY A 177 -2.07 8.99 -11.54
N THR A 178 -1.52 8.95 -12.76
CA THR A 178 -0.13 8.53 -12.98
C THR A 178 0.86 9.49 -12.31
N VAL A 179 0.67 10.81 -12.46
CA VAL A 179 1.56 11.82 -11.87
C VAL A 179 1.44 11.81 -10.36
N ARG A 180 0.22 11.80 -9.81
CA ARG A 180 0.00 11.76 -8.35
C ARG A 180 0.57 10.50 -7.70
N LEU A 181 0.50 9.36 -8.40
CA LEU A 181 1.16 8.13 -7.94
C LEU A 181 2.69 8.25 -8.01
N ALA A 182 3.24 8.81 -9.09
CA ALA A 182 4.68 9.05 -9.18
C ALA A 182 5.16 9.96 -8.05
N GLU A 183 4.42 11.01 -7.70
CA GLU A 183 4.73 11.90 -6.57
C GLU A 183 4.75 11.14 -5.23
N ALA A 184 3.72 10.33 -4.97
CA ALA A 184 3.62 9.53 -3.74
C ALA A 184 4.76 8.49 -3.63
N PHE A 185 5.01 7.73 -4.71
CA PHE A 185 6.10 6.74 -4.73
C PHE A 185 7.48 7.39 -4.64
N THR A 186 7.68 8.54 -5.30
CA THR A 186 8.92 9.31 -5.22
C THR A 186 9.15 9.82 -3.80
N ALA A 187 8.10 10.30 -3.12
CA ALA A 187 8.18 10.70 -1.72
C ALA A 187 8.48 9.51 -0.77
N LEU A 188 7.97 8.32 -1.07
CA LEU A 188 8.29 7.11 -0.31
C LEU A 188 9.76 6.74 -0.45
N VAL A 189 10.28 6.62 -1.68
CA VAL A 189 11.70 6.21 -1.88
C VAL A 189 12.69 7.22 -1.32
N ASP A 190 12.29 8.49 -1.23
CA ASP A 190 13.08 9.56 -0.61
C ASP A 190 13.26 9.39 0.90
N THR A 191 12.46 8.54 1.57
CA THR A 191 12.67 8.22 3.00
C THR A 191 13.86 7.30 3.26
N HIS A 192 14.41 6.69 2.21
CA HIS A 192 15.59 5.84 2.36
C HIS A 192 16.79 6.68 2.85
N ALA A 193 17.58 6.16 3.78
CA ALA A 193 18.68 6.90 4.41
C ALA A 193 19.74 7.41 3.40
N LEU A 194 19.93 6.70 2.30
CA LEU A 194 20.82 7.09 1.19
C LEU A 194 20.11 7.90 0.09
N GLY A 195 18.86 8.32 0.32
CA GLY A 195 18.04 9.06 -0.61
C GLY A 195 17.42 8.22 -1.75
N PRO A 196 16.69 8.88 -2.66
CA PRO A 196 15.84 8.22 -3.66
C PRO A 196 16.63 7.39 -4.68
N ALA A 197 17.90 7.72 -4.93
CA ALA A 197 18.79 6.96 -5.83
C ALA A 197 18.97 5.49 -5.40
N TYR A 198 18.85 5.22 -4.11
CA TYR A 198 18.97 3.89 -3.50
C TYR A 198 17.63 3.37 -2.97
N GLY A 199 16.74 4.26 -2.50
CA GLY A 199 15.39 3.87 -2.08
C GLY A 199 14.61 3.14 -3.18
N VAL A 200 14.89 3.46 -4.45
CA VAL A 200 14.29 2.80 -5.62
C VAL A 200 14.64 1.32 -5.77
N PHE A 201 15.64 0.80 -5.04
CA PHE A 201 15.97 -0.62 -5.05
C PHE A 201 14.84 -1.48 -4.46
N SER A 202 14.07 -0.95 -3.51
CA SER A 202 12.90 -1.65 -2.96
C SER A 202 11.78 -1.80 -4.02
N PRO A 203 11.31 -0.72 -4.70
CA PRO A 203 10.44 -0.85 -5.86
C PRO A 203 10.98 -1.79 -6.95
N ARG A 204 12.29 -1.73 -7.27
CA ARG A 204 12.91 -2.63 -8.26
C ARG A 204 12.82 -4.09 -7.82
N SER A 205 13.20 -4.40 -6.58
CA SER A 205 13.05 -5.74 -5.99
C SER A 205 11.60 -6.22 -6.10
N HIS A 206 10.67 -5.35 -5.70
CA HIS A 206 9.25 -5.65 -5.65
C HIS A 206 8.68 -6.00 -7.03
N VAL A 207 9.03 -5.23 -8.08
CA VAL A 207 8.56 -5.54 -9.43
C VAL A 207 9.28 -6.74 -10.06
N GLU A 208 10.58 -6.92 -9.85
CA GLU A 208 11.29 -8.10 -10.38
C GLU A 208 10.75 -9.40 -9.76
N ALA A 209 10.39 -9.36 -8.49
CA ALA A 209 9.77 -10.48 -7.81
C ALA A 209 8.40 -10.83 -8.44
N PHE A 210 7.59 -9.82 -8.78
CA PHE A 210 6.32 -10.02 -9.49
C PHE A 210 6.53 -10.55 -10.90
N LEU A 211 7.49 -10.00 -11.64
CA LEU A 211 7.80 -10.45 -13.00
C LEU A 211 8.23 -11.91 -13.02
N ALA A 212 8.98 -12.37 -12.00
CA ALA A 212 9.31 -13.78 -11.83
C ALA A 212 8.08 -14.63 -11.50
N TRP A 213 7.22 -14.16 -10.60
CA TRP A 213 5.97 -14.85 -10.25
C TRP A 213 5.00 -14.97 -11.42
N ALA A 214 4.90 -13.94 -12.27
CA ALA A 214 4.01 -13.91 -13.43
C ALA A 214 4.59 -14.65 -14.65
N ALA A 215 5.90 -14.86 -14.72
CA ALA A 215 6.60 -15.46 -15.86
C ALA A 215 6.03 -16.80 -16.37
N PRO A 216 5.56 -17.74 -15.52
CA PRO A 216 4.94 -18.98 -15.99
C PRO A 216 3.69 -18.78 -16.87
N ARG A 217 3.09 -17.59 -16.80
CA ARG A 217 1.92 -17.19 -17.58
C ARG A 217 2.26 -16.20 -18.68
N LYS A 218 2.96 -15.12 -18.33
CA LYS A 218 3.23 -14.01 -19.24
C LYS A 218 4.40 -13.17 -18.74
N ASP A 219 5.35 -12.87 -19.62
CA ASP A 219 6.33 -11.81 -19.36
C ASP A 219 5.67 -10.43 -19.53
N MET A 220 5.57 -9.68 -18.44
CA MET A 220 4.96 -8.36 -18.43
C MET A 220 5.93 -7.23 -18.78
N ARG A 221 7.24 -7.50 -18.90
CA ARG A 221 8.25 -6.46 -19.20
C ARG A 221 7.96 -5.69 -20.49
N PRO A 222 7.59 -6.32 -21.63
CA PRO A 222 7.27 -5.56 -22.84
C PRO A 222 6.09 -4.60 -22.65
N VAL A 223 5.06 -5.03 -21.91
CA VAL A 223 3.88 -4.20 -21.61
C VAL A 223 4.26 -3.00 -20.75
N PHE A 224 5.10 -3.21 -19.73
CA PHE A 224 5.57 -2.12 -18.87
C PHE A 224 6.47 -1.13 -19.62
N ARG A 225 7.36 -1.62 -20.49
CA ARG A 225 8.20 -0.76 -21.35
C ARG A 225 7.38 0.08 -22.33
N GLU A 226 6.39 -0.53 -22.99
CA GLU A 226 5.51 0.19 -23.91
C GLU A 226 4.74 1.30 -23.18
N ARG A 227 4.23 0.99 -21.98
CA ARG A 227 3.52 1.98 -21.17
C ARG A 227 4.45 3.09 -20.67
N LEU A 228 5.66 2.75 -20.22
CA LEU A 228 6.67 3.72 -19.80
C LEU A 228 7.07 4.64 -20.96
N ALA A 229 7.17 4.16 -22.19
CA ALA A 229 7.44 5.02 -23.35
C ALA A 229 6.36 6.11 -23.56
N LYS A 230 5.10 5.84 -23.17
CA LYS A 230 3.98 6.79 -23.29
C LYS A 230 3.88 7.74 -22.09
N GLU A 231 4.13 7.25 -20.89
CA GLU A 231 3.95 8.01 -19.65
C GLU A 231 5.26 8.63 -19.11
N GLY A 232 6.40 8.17 -19.61
CA GLY A 232 7.75 8.47 -19.15
C GLY A 232 8.07 9.95 -19.01
N PRO A 233 7.75 10.83 -19.98
CA PRO A 233 8.02 12.26 -19.84
C PRO A 233 7.43 12.88 -18.57
N ARG A 234 6.21 12.48 -18.19
CA ARG A 234 5.52 13.00 -16.98
C ARG A 234 6.11 12.43 -15.70
N ILE A 235 6.53 11.16 -15.71
CA ILE A 235 7.17 10.51 -14.56
C ILE A 235 8.59 11.08 -14.36
N ARG A 236 9.31 11.30 -15.45
CA ARG A 236 10.64 11.92 -15.47
C ARG A 236 10.63 13.30 -14.83
N GLU A 237 9.65 14.13 -15.17
CA GLU A 237 9.51 15.45 -14.57
C GLU A 237 9.40 15.38 -13.03
N VAL A 238 8.58 14.47 -12.49
CA VAL A 238 8.45 14.27 -11.03
C VAL A 238 9.77 13.84 -10.40
N VAL A 239 10.48 12.90 -11.03
CA VAL A 239 11.78 12.39 -10.54
C VAL A 239 12.85 13.48 -10.58
N GLU A 240 12.96 14.22 -11.68
CA GLU A 240 13.91 15.34 -11.83
C GLU A 240 13.63 16.45 -10.82
N GLN A 241 12.36 16.86 -10.66
CA GLN A 241 11.96 17.84 -9.66
C GLN A 241 12.44 17.40 -8.27
N ARG A 242 12.17 16.14 -7.88
CA ARG A 242 12.59 15.65 -6.57
C ARG A 242 14.10 15.62 -6.41
N LEU A 243 14.83 15.10 -7.39
CA LEU A 243 16.30 15.01 -7.34
C LEU A 243 16.97 16.39 -7.29
N ASN A 244 16.33 17.41 -7.88
CA ASN A 244 16.77 18.80 -7.79
C ASN A 244 16.30 19.53 -6.51
N GLY A 245 15.65 18.82 -5.58
CA GLY A 245 15.18 19.37 -4.31
C GLY A 245 13.84 20.10 -4.38
N ALA A 246 13.21 20.20 -5.55
CA ALA A 246 11.88 20.78 -5.72
C ALA A 246 10.77 19.80 -5.31
N VAL A 247 9.61 20.34 -4.93
CA VAL A 247 8.46 19.54 -4.47
C VAL A 247 7.17 20.28 -4.81
N SER A 248 6.21 19.58 -5.41
CA SER A 248 4.84 20.09 -5.54
C SER A 248 4.13 20.12 -4.17
N PRO A 249 3.07 20.92 -3.98
CA PRO A 249 2.29 20.88 -2.74
C PRO A 249 1.73 19.50 -2.40
N ALA A 250 1.32 18.72 -3.41
CA ALA A 250 0.83 17.35 -3.22
C ALA A 250 1.96 16.40 -2.76
N ALA A 251 3.12 16.46 -3.42
CA ALA A 251 4.29 15.69 -3.02
C ALA A 251 4.79 16.10 -1.62
N ALA A 252 4.66 17.36 -1.23
CA ALA A 252 5.07 17.84 0.10
C ALA A 252 4.24 17.23 1.24
N GLN A 253 2.94 17.03 1.04
CA GLN A 253 2.09 16.33 2.02
C GLN A 253 2.53 14.88 2.19
N TRP A 254 2.79 14.16 1.10
CA TRP A 254 3.31 12.79 1.16
C TRP A 254 4.66 12.74 1.87
N ARG A 255 5.61 13.63 1.53
CA ARG A 255 6.92 13.70 2.19
C ARG A 255 6.79 13.95 3.68
N THR A 256 5.87 14.82 4.09
CA THR A 256 5.64 15.14 5.51
C THR A 256 5.11 13.91 6.26
N ALA A 257 4.08 13.25 5.71
CA ALA A 257 3.50 12.05 6.30
C ALA A 257 4.50 10.89 6.37
N PHE A 258 5.27 10.68 5.30
CA PHE A 258 6.30 9.63 5.26
C PHE A 258 7.49 9.92 6.17
N ALA A 259 7.96 11.17 6.27
CA ALA A 259 9.02 11.53 7.20
C ALA A 259 8.58 11.31 8.66
N TYR A 260 7.35 11.68 9.00
CA TYR A 260 6.78 11.40 10.32
C TYR A 260 6.68 9.89 10.58
N GLY A 261 6.13 9.13 9.62
CA GLY A 261 6.03 7.68 9.71
C GLY A 261 7.40 7.00 9.86
N ALA A 262 8.38 7.40 9.04
CA ALA A 262 9.74 6.90 9.12
C ALA A 262 10.36 7.16 10.50
N GLY A 263 10.25 8.38 11.03
CA GLY A 263 10.78 8.71 12.36
C GLY A 263 10.16 7.88 13.50
N VAL A 264 8.85 7.62 13.45
CA VAL A 264 8.17 6.75 14.42
C VAL A 264 8.69 5.31 14.33
N LEU A 265 8.84 4.80 13.11
CA LEU A 265 9.30 3.44 12.89
C LEU A 265 10.79 3.26 13.19
N ASP A 266 11.62 4.24 12.89
CA ASP A 266 13.05 4.26 13.23
C ASP A 266 13.24 4.26 14.75
N HIS A 267 12.41 5.00 15.48
CA HIS A 267 12.40 4.94 16.94
C HIS A 267 11.97 3.56 17.46
N ALA A 268 10.97 2.94 16.84
CA ALA A 268 10.56 1.57 17.19
C ALA A 268 11.67 0.54 16.92
N VAL A 269 12.45 0.72 15.85
CA VAL A 269 13.64 -0.08 15.58
C VAL A 269 14.70 0.14 16.66
N ALA A 270 15.02 1.40 16.98
CA ALA A 270 16.04 1.75 17.96
C ALA A 270 15.74 1.22 19.38
N THR A 271 14.46 1.06 19.71
CA THR A 271 13.99 0.52 21.00
C THR A 271 13.72 -0.98 20.97
N GLY A 272 13.90 -1.64 19.83
CA GLY A 272 13.64 -3.08 19.65
C GLY A 272 12.16 -3.47 19.55
N ALA A 273 11.25 -2.49 19.51
CA ALA A 273 9.81 -2.72 19.31
C ALA A 273 9.47 -3.13 17.86
N LEU A 274 10.33 -2.80 16.89
CA LEU A 274 10.24 -3.24 15.51
C LEU A 274 11.54 -3.93 15.09
N THR A 275 11.45 -5.20 14.67
CA THR A 275 12.60 -5.98 14.19
C THR A 275 12.31 -6.62 12.83
N PRO A 276 13.33 -7.00 12.04
CA PRO A 276 13.14 -7.77 10.82
C PRO A 276 12.35 -9.07 11.06
N ASP A 277 12.68 -9.81 12.13
CA ASP A 277 12.00 -11.06 12.49
C ASP A 277 10.50 -10.85 12.78
N LEU A 278 10.16 -9.73 13.44
CA LEU A 278 8.76 -9.35 13.69
C LEU A 278 7.99 -9.07 12.38
N LEU A 279 8.66 -8.53 11.36
CA LEU A 279 8.03 -8.33 10.06
C LEU A 279 7.88 -9.64 9.30
N ASP A 280 8.84 -10.53 9.42
CA ASP A 280 8.79 -11.82 8.74
C ASP A 280 7.69 -12.72 9.35
N SER A 281 7.44 -12.61 10.67
CA SER A 281 6.40 -13.37 11.39
C SER A 281 4.97 -13.08 10.94
N VAL A 282 4.71 -11.93 10.30
CA VAL A 282 3.38 -11.55 9.77
C VAL A 282 2.80 -12.61 8.81
N THR A 283 3.68 -13.42 8.23
CA THR A 283 3.34 -14.37 7.16
C THR A 283 3.67 -15.81 7.52
N ASP A 284 4.03 -16.05 8.78
CA ASP A 284 4.23 -17.38 9.31
C ASP A 284 2.91 -18.16 9.28
N GLY A 285 3.00 -19.46 9.01
CA GLY A 285 1.84 -20.35 8.95
C GLY A 285 0.91 -20.13 7.75
N VAL A 286 1.19 -19.18 6.86
CA VAL A 286 0.43 -19.01 5.60
C VAL A 286 0.81 -20.12 4.63
N ASP A 287 -0.16 -20.96 4.23
CA ASP A 287 0.04 -21.93 3.16
C ASP A 287 0.19 -21.21 1.81
N ARG A 288 1.34 -21.41 1.17
CA ARG A 288 1.70 -20.78 -0.10
C ARG A 288 1.59 -21.73 -1.29
N SER A 289 1.24 -23.00 -1.07
CA SER A 289 1.22 -24.04 -2.11
C SER A 289 0.30 -23.70 -3.28
N ARG A 290 -0.70 -22.84 -3.03
CA ARG A 290 -1.69 -22.39 -4.00
C ARG A 290 -1.62 -20.90 -4.28
N MET A 291 -0.48 -20.24 -4.08
CA MET A 291 -0.30 -18.79 -4.29
C MET A 291 0.37 -18.42 -5.63
N GLY A 292 0.39 -19.34 -6.60
CA GLY A 292 0.85 -19.07 -7.95
C GLY A 292 -0.05 -18.07 -8.71
N PRO A 293 0.37 -17.61 -9.89
CA PRO A 293 -0.39 -16.67 -10.70
C PRO A 293 -1.71 -17.27 -11.19
N PRO A 294 -2.72 -16.42 -11.50
CA PRO A 294 -3.98 -16.87 -12.09
C PRO A 294 -3.76 -17.88 -13.24
N GLY A 295 -4.45 -19.01 -13.16
CA GLY A 295 -4.35 -20.15 -14.07
C GLY A 295 -3.17 -21.09 -13.81
N ALA A 296 -2.17 -20.72 -13.00
CA ALA A 296 -1.01 -21.53 -12.61
C ALA A 296 -0.85 -21.50 -11.08
N GLU A 297 -1.96 -21.73 -10.37
CA GLU A 297 -2.09 -21.55 -8.93
C GLU A 297 -1.06 -22.33 -8.11
N THR A 298 -0.57 -23.47 -8.61
CA THR A 298 0.40 -24.33 -7.94
C THR A 298 1.86 -24.07 -8.36
N VAL A 299 2.07 -23.19 -9.34
CA VAL A 299 3.41 -22.79 -9.78
C VAL A 299 3.86 -21.61 -8.93
N VAL A 300 4.42 -21.93 -7.77
CA VAL A 300 4.90 -20.95 -6.80
C VAL A 300 6.41 -20.77 -6.90
N PRO A 301 6.95 -19.56 -6.64
CA PRO A 301 8.40 -19.34 -6.56
C PRO A 301 9.05 -20.33 -5.59
N ARG A 302 10.17 -20.94 -6.01
CA ARG A 302 10.96 -21.87 -5.18
C ARG A 302 12.09 -21.12 -4.48
N GLY A 303 12.40 -21.52 -3.25
CA GLY A 303 13.47 -20.90 -2.45
C GLY A 303 13.00 -19.73 -1.58
N GLU A 304 13.91 -19.17 -0.80
CA GLU A 304 13.62 -18.11 0.18
C GLU A 304 13.45 -16.71 -0.47
N GLN A 305 13.96 -16.54 -1.69
CA GLN A 305 13.97 -15.28 -2.46
C GLN A 305 13.58 -15.54 -3.94
N PRO A 306 13.11 -14.52 -4.67
CA PRO A 306 12.93 -14.61 -6.11
C PRO A 306 14.26 -14.91 -6.78
N ASP A 307 14.25 -15.89 -7.69
CA ASP A 307 15.41 -16.17 -8.53
C ASP A 307 15.42 -15.24 -9.75
N THR A 308 15.78 -13.97 -9.53
CA THR A 308 16.00 -13.00 -10.63
C THR A 308 17.41 -12.44 -10.61
N ASP A 309 17.84 -11.89 -11.74
CA ASP A 309 19.16 -11.28 -11.85
C ASP A 309 19.38 -10.20 -10.79
N PHE A 310 18.41 -9.30 -10.60
CA PHE A 310 18.47 -8.28 -9.55
C PHE A 310 18.70 -8.89 -8.16
N HIS A 311 17.90 -9.88 -7.76
CA HIS A 311 18.02 -10.48 -6.42
C HIS A 311 19.34 -11.25 -6.26
N ARG A 312 19.78 -11.98 -7.29
CA ARG A 312 21.08 -12.67 -7.26
C ARG A 312 22.24 -11.67 -7.14
N THR A 313 22.20 -10.55 -7.86
CA THR A 313 23.25 -9.51 -7.78
C THR A 313 23.26 -8.83 -6.42
N VAL A 314 22.10 -8.39 -5.91
CA VAL A 314 22.01 -7.75 -4.58
C VAL A 314 22.37 -8.72 -3.44
N HIS A 315 22.08 -10.01 -3.60
CA HIS A 315 22.53 -11.01 -2.63
C HIS A 315 24.04 -11.23 -2.73
N GLY A 316 24.57 -11.36 -3.96
CA GLY A 316 26.00 -11.57 -4.22
C GLY A 316 26.90 -10.42 -3.78
N SER A 317 26.40 -9.18 -3.76
CA SER A 317 27.13 -8.03 -3.20
C SER A 317 27.28 -8.06 -1.69
N GLY A 318 26.49 -8.89 -1.00
CA GLY A 318 26.43 -8.89 0.46
C GLY A 318 25.70 -7.67 1.05
N ALA A 319 25.12 -6.78 0.24
CA ALA A 319 24.40 -5.59 0.70
C ALA A 319 23.24 -5.91 1.66
N ILE A 320 22.71 -7.13 1.56
CA ILE A 320 21.60 -7.63 2.41
C ILE A 320 22.04 -8.74 3.37
N SER A 321 23.34 -9.00 3.50
CA SER A 321 23.87 -10.05 4.39
C SER A 321 23.71 -9.69 5.87
N THR A 322 23.87 -8.40 6.19
CA THR A 322 23.59 -7.77 7.48
C THR A 322 22.73 -6.54 7.24
N PRO A 323 21.42 -6.69 6.99
CA PRO A 323 20.59 -5.54 6.68
C PRO A 323 20.57 -4.60 7.89
N SER A 324 20.74 -3.31 7.63
CA SER A 324 20.61 -2.28 8.65
C SER A 324 19.26 -2.45 9.37
N PRO A 325 19.20 -2.35 10.71
CA PRO A 325 17.92 -2.42 11.44
C PRO A 325 16.88 -1.43 10.91
N PHE A 326 17.31 -0.25 10.43
CA PHE A 326 16.45 0.76 9.82
C PHE A 326 15.73 0.28 8.54
N PHE A 327 16.22 -0.78 7.90
CA PHE A 327 15.52 -1.40 6.78
C PHE A 327 14.17 -1.98 7.19
N ALA A 328 13.99 -2.40 8.45
CA ALA A 328 12.69 -2.83 8.96
C ALA A 328 11.66 -1.67 8.97
N ALA A 329 12.08 -0.48 9.38
CA ALA A 329 11.24 0.71 9.34
C ALA A 329 10.82 1.05 7.90
N TYR A 330 11.77 1.08 6.98
CA TYR A 330 11.50 1.34 5.57
C TYR A 330 10.58 0.29 4.93
N ARG A 331 10.81 -1.01 5.20
CA ARG A 331 9.93 -2.11 4.75
C ARG A 331 8.51 -1.95 5.27
N LEU A 332 8.35 -1.68 6.57
CA LEU A 332 7.03 -1.52 7.15
C LEU A 332 6.31 -0.30 6.56
N LEU A 333 6.98 0.85 6.46
CA LEU A 333 6.39 2.06 5.86
C LEU A 333 5.91 1.81 4.42
N THR A 334 6.75 1.13 3.63
CA THR A 334 6.44 0.74 2.25
C THR A 334 5.19 -0.15 2.20
N ASN A 335 5.12 -1.18 3.04
CA ASN A 335 3.97 -2.08 3.11
C ASN A 335 2.68 -1.35 3.52
N LEU A 336 2.77 -0.45 4.51
CA LEU A 336 1.62 0.33 4.98
C LEU A 336 1.11 1.27 3.89
N PHE A 337 2.01 1.94 3.16
CA PHE A 337 1.62 2.73 1.99
C PHE A 337 0.93 1.87 0.92
N TYR A 338 1.49 0.71 0.61
CA TYR A 338 0.91 -0.17 -0.40
C TYR A 338 -0.47 -0.71 -0.03
N GLN A 339 -0.77 -0.88 1.25
CA GLN A 339 -2.11 -1.23 1.74
C GLN A 339 -3.13 -0.10 1.54
N GLN A 340 -2.70 1.15 1.31
CA GLN A 340 -3.59 2.27 0.97
C GLN A 340 -3.91 2.35 -0.53
N LEU A 341 -3.10 1.73 -1.40
CA LEU A 341 -3.27 1.80 -2.86
C LEU A 341 -4.64 1.30 -3.36
N PRO A 342 -5.25 0.22 -2.83
CA PRO A 342 -6.60 -0.20 -3.22
C PRO A 342 -7.69 0.85 -2.96
N LEU A 343 -7.52 1.68 -1.91
CA LEU A 343 -8.43 2.80 -1.63
C LEU A 343 -8.32 3.87 -2.72
N LEU A 344 -7.10 4.13 -3.20
CA LEU A 344 -6.83 5.01 -4.34
C LEU A 344 -7.21 4.38 -5.70
N THR A 345 -7.87 3.21 -5.68
CA THR A 345 -8.27 2.43 -6.86
C THR A 345 -7.11 1.99 -7.75
N VAL A 346 -5.92 1.90 -7.16
CA VAL A 346 -4.72 1.39 -7.81
C VAL A 346 -4.75 -0.13 -7.74
N SER A 347 -4.85 -0.76 -8.91
CA SER A 347 -4.73 -2.21 -9.02
C SER A 347 -3.31 -2.69 -8.71
N PRO A 348 -3.12 -3.96 -8.31
CA PRO A 348 -1.79 -4.55 -8.16
C PRO A 348 -0.91 -4.35 -9.40
N MET A 349 -1.49 -4.48 -10.60
CA MET A 349 -0.75 -4.27 -11.85
C MET A 349 -0.24 -2.84 -12.01
N GLN A 350 -1.05 -1.84 -11.66
CA GLN A 350 -0.63 -0.43 -11.70
C GLN A 350 0.47 -0.14 -10.67
N ARG A 351 0.37 -0.75 -9.49
CA ARG A 351 1.42 -0.66 -8.45
C ARG A 351 2.75 -1.25 -8.94
N TYR A 352 2.75 -2.47 -9.49
CA TYR A 352 3.95 -3.09 -10.05
C TYR A 352 4.53 -2.26 -11.20
N TYR A 353 3.67 -1.77 -12.10
CA TYR A 353 4.09 -0.86 -13.16
C TYR A 353 4.73 0.42 -12.61
N MET A 354 4.15 1.06 -11.59
CA MET A 354 4.73 2.28 -11.00
C MET A 354 6.10 2.00 -10.36
N CYS A 355 6.28 0.83 -9.73
CA CYS A 355 7.57 0.40 -9.21
C CYS A 355 8.62 0.24 -10.33
N PHE A 356 8.22 -0.38 -11.45
CA PHE A 356 9.06 -0.50 -12.64
C PHE A 356 9.41 0.86 -13.23
N ALA A 357 8.39 1.67 -13.49
CA ALA A 357 8.54 2.99 -14.11
C ALA A 357 9.48 3.87 -13.28
N LEU A 358 9.29 3.95 -11.97
CA LEU A 358 10.13 4.75 -11.10
C LEU A 358 11.58 4.25 -11.08
N ALA A 359 11.79 2.93 -10.99
CA ALA A 359 13.13 2.35 -10.98
C ALA A 359 13.90 2.60 -12.29
N GLU A 360 13.25 2.44 -13.43
CA GLU A 360 13.86 2.72 -14.74
C GLU A 360 14.11 4.23 -14.94
N THR A 361 13.15 5.09 -14.56
CA THR A 361 13.29 6.55 -14.68
C THR A 361 14.39 7.10 -13.78
N VAL A 362 14.57 6.58 -12.56
CA VAL A 362 15.69 6.99 -11.70
C VAL A 362 17.04 6.62 -12.32
N ASP A 363 17.16 5.41 -12.90
CA ASP A 363 18.39 5.01 -13.62
C ASP A 363 18.67 5.96 -14.80
N GLU A 364 17.65 6.29 -15.57
CA GLU A 364 17.75 7.18 -16.73
C GLU A 364 18.12 8.62 -16.34
N VAL A 365 17.50 9.18 -15.30
CA VAL A 365 17.77 10.56 -14.85
C VAL A 365 19.16 10.69 -14.23
N LEU A 366 19.61 9.67 -13.49
CA LEU A 366 20.95 9.66 -12.90
C LEU A 366 22.06 9.33 -13.90
N GLY A 367 21.71 8.84 -15.10
CA GLY A 367 22.69 8.38 -16.09
C GLY A 367 23.54 7.21 -15.61
N SER A 368 23.05 6.44 -14.63
CA SER A 368 23.72 5.27 -14.08
C SER A 368 22.68 4.18 -13.82
N SER A 369 23.04 2.93 -14.09
CA SER A 369 22.22 1.77 -13.76
C SER A 369 22.26 1.47 -12.26
N TRP A 370 21.25 0.77 -11.77
CA TRP A 370 21.27 0.24 -10.41
C TRP A 370 22.49 -0.66 -10.12
N ARG A 371 23.03 -1.37 -11.12
CA ARG A 371 24.24 -2.21 -10.95
C ARG A 371 25.48 -1.37 -10.69
N GLU A 372 25.66 -0.29 -11.45
CA GLU A 372 26.77 0.64 -11.25
C GLU A 372 26.68 1.31 -9.88
N ARG A 373 25.48 1.72 -9.45
CA ARG A 373 25.28 2.30 -8.11
C ARG A 373 25.52 1.31 -6.98
N LEU A 374 25.13 0.04 -7.15
CA LEU A 374 25.42 -1.02 -6.19
C LEU A 374 26.93 -1.24 -6.05
N THR A 375 27.63 -1.40 -7.17
CA THR A 375 29.09 -1.60 -7.23
C THR A 375 29.84 -0.42 -6.59
N ALA A 376 29.44 0.81 -6.92
CA ALA A 376 30.06 2.02 -6.35
C ALA A 376 29.87 2.13 -4.83
N THR A 377 28.81 1.54 -4.26
CA THR A 377 28.59 1.52 -2.80
C THR A 377 29.52 0.54 -2.12
N GLU A 378 29.78 -0.62 -2.74
CA GLU A 378 30.75 -1.61 -2.25
C GLU A 378 32.17 -1.02 -2.22
N GLU A 379 32.57 -0.33 -3.29
CA GLU A 379 33.90 0.28 -3.42
C GLU A 379 34.15 1.42 -2.42
N ARG A 380 33.09 2.18 -2.07
CA ARG A 380 33.19 3.32 -1.15
C ARG A 380 33.23 2.91 0.33
N GLY A 381 33.07 1.62 0.65
CA GLY A 381 33.10 1.14 2.02
C GLY A 381 32.10 1.85 2.94
N ALA A 382 30.94 2.26 2.40
CA ALA A 382 29.89 2.91 3.18
C ALA A 382 29.60 2.09 4.44
N PRO A 383 29.37 2.71 5.62
CA PRO A 383 29.19 1.99 6.86
C PRO A 383 28.08 0.96 6.69
N ARG A 384 28.45 -0.31 6.87
CA ARG A 384 27.57 -1.47 6.74
C ARG A 384 26.56 -1.51 7.87
#